data_AF-A0A1L6R5V0-F1
#
_entry.id   AF-A0A1L6R5V0-F1
#
_cell.length_a   1.000
_cell.length_b   1.000
_cell.length_c   1.000
_cell.angle_alpha   90.00
_cell.angle_beta   90.00
_cell.angle_gamma   90.00
#
_symmetry.space_group_name_H-M   'P 1'
#
loop_
_entity.id
_entity.type
_entity.pdbx_description
1 polymer ?
#
loop_
_entity_poly.entity_id
_entity_poly.type
_entity_poly.pdbx_seq_one_letter_code
_entity_poly.pdbx_strand_id
1 'polypeptide(L)'
;MELQKIRELLEKYDAGETSLAEENALREYFQKNEVPADLKSYGLLFSFSEKNKTQKMQREVELPSQAKGNKYLWTAIAASILVIVGLFFFQNKPMEMNHSDLGTVQDKEEALQKSMEALKMVSELMNEGKEDLIYLKEFNNTKDKFIKTE
;
A
#
# COMPACT_ATOMS: atom_id res chain seq x y z
N MET A 1 -42.68 25.21 -51.07
CA MET A 1 -41.21 25.33 -51.03
C MET A 1 -40.59 24.46 -49.91
N GLU A 2 -41.20 23.33 -49.56
CA GLU A 2 -40.73 22.51 -48.42
C GLU A 2 -40.00 21.22 -48.83
N LEU A 3 -40.21 20.71 -50.06
CA LEU A 3 -39.65 19.44 -50.50
C LEU A 3 -38.11 19.45 -50.63
N GLN A 4 -37.55 20.55 -51.14
CA GLN A 4 -36.10 20.65 -51.35
C GLN A 4 -35.34 20.65 -50.02
N LYS A 5 -35.87 21.31 -49.00
CA LYS A 5 -35.30 21.30 -47.65
C LYS A 5 -35.32 19.90 -47.03
N ILE A 6 -36.42 19.15 -47.22
CA ILE A 6 -36.51 17.76 -46.76
C ILE A 6 -35.49 16.86 -47.48
N ARG A 7 -35.26 17.08 -48.77
CA ARG A 7 -34.24 16.33 -49.53
C ARG A 7 -32.82 16.64 -49.03
N GLU A 8 -32.52 17.90 -48.74
CA GLU A 8 -31.24 18.31 -48.16
C GLU A 8 -31.03 17.72 -46.74
N LEU A 9 -32.10 17.71 -45.94
CA LEU A 9 -32.09 17.07 -44.61
C LEU A 9 -31.88 15.56 -44.68
N LEU A 10 -32.45 14.88 -45.68
CA LEU A 10 -32.23 13.46 -45.92
C LEU A 10 -30.80 13.16 -46.37
N GLU A 11 -30.22 13.99 -47.22
CA GLU A 11 -28.81 13.86 -47.62
C GLU A 11 -27.87 14.01 -46.41
N LYS A 12 -28.13 14.98 -45.54
CA LYS A 12 -27.41 15.14 -44.26
C LYS A 12 -27.65 13.96 -43.31
N TYR A 13 -28.87 13.41 -43.29
CA TYR A 13 -29.20 12.25 -42.46
C TYR A 13 -28.45 11.01 -42.93
N ASP A 14 -28.41 10.76 -44.24
CA ASP A 14 -27.65 9.68 -44.85
C ASP A 14 -26.13 9.84 -44.63
N ALA A 15 -25.65 11.08 -44.52
CA ALA A 15 -24.27 11.41 -44.11
C ALA A 15 -24.02 11.34 -42.59
N GLY A 16 -25.07 11.23 -41.76
CA GLY A 16 -24.97 11.22 -40.30
C GLY A 16 -24.65 12.58 -39.66
N GLU A 17 -24.92 13.68 -40.36
CA GLU A 17 -24.61 15.05 -39.92
C GLU A 17 -25.81 15.80 -39.33
N THR A 18 -26.96 15.14 -39.16
CA THR A 18 -28.18 15.76 -38.64
C THR A 18 -28.16 15.95 -37.13
N SER A 19 -28.73 17.07 -36.68
CA SER A 19 -29.04 17.32 -35.27
C SER A 19 -30.39 16.70 -34.84
N LEU A 20 -30.60 16.58 -33.53
CA LEU A 20 -31.87 16.08 -32.97
C LEU A 20 -33.09 16.92 -33.36
N ALA A 21 -32.92 18.23 -33.56
CA ALA A 21 -34.00 19.12 -33.98
C ALA A 21 -34.41 18.86 -35.44
N GLU A 22 -33.43 18.64 -36.31
CA GLU A 22 -33.61 18.33 -37.73
C GLU A 22 -34.26 16.97 -37.94
N GLU A 23 -33.84 15.95 -37.18
CA GLU A 23 -34.50 14.64 -37.20
C GLU A 23 -35.96 14.69 -36.73
N ASN A 24 -36.27 15.54 -35.74
CA ASN A 24 -37.66 15.73 -35.32
C ASN A 24 -38.51 16.38 -36.42
N ALA A 25 -37.95 17.30 -37.20
CA ALA A 25 -38.62 17.87 -38.36
C ALA A 25 -38.87 16.83 -39.47
N LEU A 26 -37.90 15.94 -39.73
CA LEU A 26 -38.08 14.80 -40.62
C LEU A 26 -39.21 13.87 -40.13
N ARG A 27 -39.23 13.55 -38.83
CA ARG A 27 -40.31 12.75 -38.22
C ARG A 27 -41.68 13.38 -38.40
N GLU A 28 -41.82 14.68 -38.16
CA GLU A 28 -43.09 15.39 -38.35
C GLU A 28 -43.52 15.38 -39.82
N TYR A 29 -42.57 15.55 -40.75
CA TYR A 29 -42.86 15.50 -42.19
C TYR A 29 -43.40 14.13 -42.62
N PHE A 30 -42.74 13.05 -42.22
CA PHE A 30 -43.16 11.68 -42.57
C PHE A 30 -44.39 11.18 -41.80
N GLN A 31 -44.82 11.87 -40.74
CA GLN A 31 -46.10 11.63 -40.07
C GLN A 31 -47.30 12.22 -40.83
N LYS A 32 -47.09 13.21 -41.70
CA LYS A 32 -48.16 13.79 -42.52
C LYS A 32 -48.51 12.84 -43.66
N ASN A 33 -49.80 12.71 -43.98
CA ASN A 33 -50.31 11.73 -44.96
C ASN A 33 -49.89 11.96 -46.42
N GLU A 34 -49.16 13.03 -46.73
CA GLU A 34 -48.89 13.50 -48.09
C GLU A 34 -47.39 13.47 -48.44
N VAL A 35 -46.82 12.25 -48.45
CA VAL A 35 -45.42 12.00 -48.82
C VAL A 35 -45.32 11.57 -50.30
N PRO A 36 -44.45 12.20 -51.11
CA PRO A 36 -44.24 11.82 -52.51
C PRO A 36 -43.75 10.38 -52.65
N ALA A 37 -44.07 9.74 -53.78
CA ALA A 37 -43.74 8.34 -54.06
C ALA A 37 -42.25 8.01 -53.83
N ASP A 38 -41.35 8.89 -54.25
CA ASP A 38 -39.89 8.71 -54.14
C ASP A 38 -39.39 8.63 -52.69
N LEU A 39 -40.12 9.24 -51.74
CA LEU A 39 -39.73 9.35 -50.34
C LEU A 39 -40.48 8.36 -49.45
N LYS A 40 -41.44 7.61 -49.99
CA LYS A 40 -42.21 6.62 -49.22
C LYS A 40 -41.35 5.55 -48.56
N SER A 41 -40.20 5.21 -49.15
CA SER A 41 -39.22 4.26 -48.60
C SER A 41 -38.68 4.68 -47.23
N TYR A 42 -38.44 5.98 -47.03
CA TYR A 42 -37.95 6.53 -45.77
C TYR A 42 -39.03 6.58 -44.67
N GLY A 43 -40.31 6.42 -45.03
CA GLY A 43 -41.43 6.52 -44.08
C GLY A 43 -41.33 5.52 -42.91
N LEU A 44 -40.84 4.31 -43.15
CA LEU A 44 -40.69 3.30 -42.09
C LEU A 44 -39.71 3.76 -41.00
N LEU A 45 -38.61 4.42 -41.38
CA LEU A 45 -37.58 4.90 -40.45
C LEU A 45 -38.12 5.94 -39.47
N PHE A 46 -38.96 6.85 -39.97
CA PHE A 46 -39.45 7.98 -39.19
C PHE A 46 -40.82 7.75 -38.53
N SER A 47 -41.55 6.70 -38.94
CA SER A 47 -42.88 6.34 -38.40
C SER A 47 -42.85 5.73 -36.98
N PHE A 48 -41.73 5.15 -36.55
CA PHE A 48 -41.68 4.30 -35.35
C PHE A 48 -41.52 5.06 -34.02
N SER A 49 -41.47 6.39 -34.03
CA SER A 49 -41.08 7.17 -32.84
C SER A 49 -42.19 7.31 -31.78
N GLU A 50 -43.47 7.42 -32.17
CA GLU A 50 -44.56 7.72 -31.23
C GLU A 50 -44.95 6.52 -30.34
N LYS A 51 -44.92 5.29 -30.89
CA LYS A 51 -45.34 4.09 -30.16
C LYS A 51 -44.38 3.68 -29.04
N ASN A 52 -43.12 4.10 -29.09
CA ASN A 52 -42.11 3.71 -28.11
C ASN A 52 -41.83 4.79 -27.05
N LYS A 53 -42.20 6.06 -27.29
CA LYS A 53 -42.10 7.13 -26.29
C LYS A 53 -42.95 6.88 -25.04
N THR A 54 -44.07 6.17 -25.20
CA THR A 54 -45.00 5.84 -24.10
C THR A 54 -44.56 4.62 -23.30
N GLN A 55 -43.58 3.85 -23.77
CA GLN A 55 -43.03 2.72 -23.04
C GLN A 55 -42.02 3.21 -22.00
N LYS A 56 -42.52 3.95 -21.00
CA LYS A 56 -41.75 4.25 -19.79
C LYS A 56 -41.54 2.94 -19.05
N MET A 57 -40.32 2.69 -18.59
CA MET A 57 -39.99 1.55 -17.74
C MET A 57 -40.85 1.63 -16.47
N GLN A 58 -41.98 0.90 -16.44
CA GLN A 58 -42.93 0.87 -15.31
C GLN A 58 -42.37 0.10 -14.11
N ARG A 59 -41.17 -0.46 -14.21
CA ARG A 59 -40.51 -1.09 -13.08
C ARG A 59 -39.85 0.01 -12.26
N GLU A 60 -40.50 0.35 -11.16
CA GLU A 60 -39.85 0.97 -10.02
C GLU A 60 -38.69 0.05 -9.63
N VAL A 61 -37.47 0.44 -10.00
CA VAL A 61 -36.28 -0.29 -9.60
C VAL A 61 -36.08 0.06 -8.14
N GLU A 62 -36.42 -0.88 -7.25
CA GLU A 62 -35.96 -0.83 -5.87
C GLU A 62 -34.44 -0.92 -5.89
N LEU A 63 -33.79 0.25 -5.92
CA LEU A 63 -32.36 0.35 -5.73
C LEU A 63 -32.09 -0.14 -4.29
N PRO A 64 -31.18 -1.13 -4.08
CA PRO A 64 -30.83 -1.53 -2.74
C PRO A 64 -30.38 -0.30 -1.97
N SER A 65 -31.00 -0.07 -0.80
CA SER A 65 -30.75 1.12 0.01
C SER A 65 -29.25 1.37 0.12
N GLN A 66 -28.83 2.60 -0.20
CA GLN A 66 -27.42 2.99 -0.25
C GLN A 66 -26.66 2.38 0.94
N ALA A 67 -25.60 1.64 0.61
CA ALA A 67 -24.79 0.89 1.55
C ALA A 67 -24.55 1.71 2.82
N LYS A 68 -25.01 1.17 3.96
CA LYS A 68 -24.80 1.77 5.28
C LYS A 68 -23.35 2.23 5.36
N GLY A 69 -23.16 3.55 5.53
CA GLY A 69 -21.87 4.22 5.43
C GLY A 69 -20.78 3.40 6.09
N ASN A 70 -19.73 3.11 5.32
CA ASN A 70 -18.70 2.15 5.68
C ASN A 70 -17.89 2.71 6.86
N LYS A 71 -18.37 2.45 8.09
CA LYS A 71 -17.74 2.93 9.34
C LYS A 71 -16.27 2.53 9.43
N TYR A 72 -15.91 1.46 8.72
CA TYR A 72 -14.55 0.96 8.58
C TYR A 72 -13.62 1.91 7.79
N LEU A 73 -14.14 2.78 6.91
CA LEU A 73 -13.33 3.80 6.24
C LEU A 73 -12.82 4.85 7.24
N TRP A 74 -13.67 5.29 8.15
CA TRP A 74 -13.29 6.25 9.20
C TRP A 74 -12.27 5.65 10.17
N THR A 75 -12.39 4.36 10.50
CA THR A 75 -11.40 3.66 11.33
C THR A 75 -10.07 3.46 10.61
N ALA A 76 -10.08 3.20 9.29
CA ALA A 76 -8.86 3.07 8.50
C ALA A 76 -8.07 4.39 8.43
N ILE A 77 -8.77 5.51 8.26
CA ILE A 77 -8.17 6.85 8.30
C ILE A 77 -7.55 7.13 9.68
N ALA A 78 -8.27 6.85 10.76
CA ALA A 78 -7.75 7.02 12.12
C ALA A 78 -6.50 6.18 12.39
N ALA A 79 -6.48 4.92 11.94
CA ALA A 79 -5.32 4.04 12.08
C ALA A 79 -4.08 4.57 11.33
N SER A 80 -4.26 5.09 10.11
CA SER A 80 -3.15 5.68 9.33
C SER A 80 -2.52 6.89 10.03
N ILE A 81 -3.33 7.74 10.65
CA ILE A 81 -2.83 8.91 11.40
C ILE A 81 -2.04 8.44 12.61
N LEU A 82 -2.52 7.44 13.35
CA LEU A 82 -1.79 6.88 14.50
C LEU A 82 -0.43 6.28 14.09
N VAL A 83 -0.33 5.62 12.94
CA VAL A 83 0.94 5.10 12.43
C VAL A 83 1.91 6.24 12.10
N ILE A 84 1.46 7.29 11.41
CA ILE A 84 2.30 8.45 11.07
C ILE A 84 2.77 9.19 12.33
N VAL A 85 1.86 9.43 13.28
CA VAL A 85 2.17 10.07 14.57
C VAL A 85 3.12 9.18 15.36
N GLY A 86 2.88 7.87 15.41
CA GLY A 86 3.78 6.91 16.02
C GLY A 86 5.18 7.00 15.42
N LEU A 87 5.31 6.87 14.10
CA LEU A 87 6.61 7.00 13.44
C LEU A 87 7.27 8.36 13.72
N PHE A 88 6.53 9.47 13.66
CA PHE A 88 7.08 10.80 13.96
C PHE A 88 7.62 10.89 15.41
N PHE A 89 6.88 10.43 16.41
CA PHE A 89 7.31 10.45 17.80
C PHE A 89 8.42 9.44 18.12
N PHE A 90 8.42 8.26 17.47
CA PHE A 90 9.42 7.22 17.68
C PHE A 90 10.71 7.44 16.88
N GLN A 91 10.64 8.13 15.74
CA GLN A 91 11.80 8.46 14.90
C GLN A 91 12.54 9.71 15.41
N ASN A 92 11.84 10.65 16.07
CA ASN A 92 12.45 11.81 16.73
C ASN A 92 12.86 11.58 18.19
N LYS A 93 12.54 10.42 18.77
CA LYS A 93 13.27 9.99 19.95
C LYS A 93 14.63 9.51 19.45
N PRO A 94 15.77 10.09 19.86
CA PRO A 94 16.99 9.32 19.79
C PRO A 94 16.65 8.03 20.54
N MET A 95 16.73 6.90 19.85
CA MET A 95 16.92 5.65 20.55
C MET A 95 18.18 5.93 21.36
N GLU A 96 18.03 6.22 22.66
CA GLU A 96 19.14 6.19 23.60
C GLU A 96 19.57 4.73 23.66
N MET A 97 20.20 4.26 22.58
CA MET A 97 21.25 3.28 22.70
C MET A 97 22.24 3.97 23.63
N ASN A 98 22.20 3.59 24.90
CA ASN A 98 23.22 3.91 25.87
C ASN A 98 24.56 3.40 25.28
N HIS A 99 25.19 4.23 24.47
CA HIS A 99 26.54 4.03 23.92
C HIS A 99 27.61 3.94 25.02
N SER A 100 27.20 4.07 26.28
CA SER A 100 27.99 3.82 27.48
C SER A 100 28.24 2.32 27.74
N ASP A 101 27.54 1.40 27.08
CA ASP A 101 27.67 -0.05 27.30
C ASP A 101 28.22 -0.81 26.07
N LEU A 102 29.14 -0.19 25.33
CA LEU A 102 29.87 -0.85 24.23
C LEU A 102 31.17 -1.55 24.69
N GLY A 103 31.36 -1.71 26.00
CA GLY A 103 32.55 -2.35 26.58
C GLY A 103 33.86 -1.55 26.45
N THR A 104 33.82 -0.34 25.89
CA THR A 104 34.98 0.55 25.78
C THR A 104 34.95 1.62 26.86
N VAL A 105 35.92 1.56 27.78
CA VAL A 105 36.13 2.62 28.78
C VAL A 105 36.70 3.84 28.04
N GLN A 106 35.93 4.93 27.97
CA GLN A 106 36.32 6.14 27.22
C GLN A 106 37.39 6.95 27.95
N ASP A 107 37.47 6.82 29.28
CA ASP A 107 38.46 7.51 30.09
C ASP A 107 39.75 6.68 30.22
N LYS A 108 40.89 7.29 29.88
CA LYS A 108 42.19 6.62 29.86
C LYS A 108 42.65 6.17 31.25
N GLU A 109 42.30 6.94 32.28
CA GLU A 109 42.69 6.66 33.67
C GLU A 109 41.88 5.47 34.21
N GLU A 110 40.56 5.46 33.98
CA GLU A 110 39.69 4.34 34.34
C GLU A 110 40.07 3.04 33.60
N ALA A 111 40.42 3.13 32.32
CA ALA A 111 40.84 1.97 31.52
C ALA A 111 42.14 1.34 32.06
N LEU A 112 43.10 2.17 32.47
CA LEU A 112 44.34 1.72 33.10
C LEU A 112 44.05 1.08 34.46
N GLN A 113 43.16 1.65 35.26
CA GLN A 113 42.80 1.09 36.57
C GLN A 113 42.18 -0.30 36.44
N LYS A 114 41.20 -0.48 35.55
CA LYS A 114 40.58 -1.80 35.31
C LYS A 114 41.57 -2.81 34.75
N SER A 115 42.49 -2.36 33.89
CA SER A 115 43.55 -3.23 33.37
C SER A 115 44.51 -3.68 34.48
N MET A 116 44.89 -2.78 35.39
CA MET A 116 45.74 -3.11 36.54
C MET A 116 45.04 -4.06 37.50
N GLU A 117 43.73 -3.88 37.72
CA GLU A 117 42.93 -4.79 38.54
C GLU A 117 42.86 -6.20 37.94
N ALA A 118 42.61 -6.30 36.64
CA ALA A 118 42.63 -7.58 35.93
C ALA A 118 44.01 -8.26 35.99
N LEU A 119 45.09 -7.50 35.77
CA LEU A 119 46.46 -8.01 35.88
C LEU A 119 46.79 -8.47 37.31
N LYS A 120 46.29 -7.76 38.33
CA LYS A 120 46.45 -8.14 39.72
C LYS A 120 45.75 -9.47 40.02
N MET A 121 44.52 -9.65 39.55
CA MET A 121 43.78 -10.91 39.71
C MET A 121 44.52 -12.09 39.05
N VAL A 122 45.04 -11.90 37.83
CA VAL A 122 45.85 -12.92 37.15
C VAL A 122 47.12 -13.25 37.94
N SER A 123 47.77 -12.23 38.52
CA SER A 123 48.96 -12.41 39.35
C SER A 123 48.66 -13.19 40.63
N GLU A 124 47.52 -12.93 41.27
CA GLU A 124 47.08 -13.66 42.48
C GLU A 124 46.84 -15.14 42.15
N LEU A 125 46.08 -15.44 41.08
CA LEU A 125 45.84 -16.80 40.61
C LEU A 125 47.13 -17.55 40.23
N MET A 126 48.08 -16.86 39.61
CA MET A 126 49.39 -17.46 39.26
C MET A 126 50.21 -17.79 40.53
N ASN A 127 50.15 -16.92 41.54
CA ASN A 127 50.89 -17.13 42.78
C ASN A 127 50.30 -18.27 43.61
N GLU A 128 48.97 -18.40 43.65
CA GLU A 128 48.26 -19.55 44.22
C GLU A 128 48.63 -20.84 43.47
N GLY A 129 48.54 -20.84 42.13
CA GLY A 129 48.91 -22.01 41.33
C GLY A 129 50.39 -22.40 41.49
N LYS A 130 51.28 -21.44 41.74
CA LYS A 130 52.70 -21.71 42.05
C LYS A 130 52.89 -22.43 43.39
N GLU A 131 52.04 -22.18 44.38
CA GLU A 131 52.07 -22.87 45.67
C GLU A 131 51.77 -24.36 45.49
N ASP A 132 50.77 -24.69 44.67
CA ASP A 132 50.42 -26.07 44.32
C ASP A 132 51.57 -26.81 43.61
N LEU A 133 52.36 -26.10 42.79
CA LEU A 133 53.54 -26.66 42.12
C LEU A 133 54.66 -27.06 43.11
N ILE A 134 54.70 -26.49 44.32
CA ILE A 134 55.69 -26.88 45.35
C ILE A 134 55.46 -28.33 45.78
N TYR A 135 54.21 -28.74 45.99
CA TYR A 135 53.87 -30.12 46.36
C TYR A 135 54.22 -31.11 45.24
N LEU A 136 53.98 -30.74 43.98
CA LEU A 136 54.36 -31.58 42.84
C LEU A 136 55.88 -31.73 42.72
N LYS A 137 56.64 -30.67 43.02
CA LYS A 137 58.11 -30.72 43.05
C LYS A 137 58.61 -31.63 44.17
N GLU A 138 58.01 -31.57 45.36
CA GLU A 138 58.39 -32.42 46.49
C GLU A 138 58.01 -33.89 46.27
N PHE A 139 56.86 -34.14 45.63
CA PHE A 139 56.48 -35.46 45.19
C PHE A 139 57.48 -36.05 44.19
N ASN A 140 57.89 -35.27 43.18
CA ASN A 140 58.92 -35.71 42.23
C ASN A 140 60.28 -35.95 42.89
N ASN A 141 60.74 -35.08 43.79
CA ASN A 141 61.97 -35.29 44.55
C ASN A 141 61.93 -36.60 45.37
N THR A 142 60.80 -36.87 46.01
CA THR A 142 60.60 -38.10 46.79
C THR A 142 60.57 -39.32 45.87
N LYS A 143 59.85 -39.25 44.75
CA LYS A 143 59.83 -40.29 43.73
C LYS A 143 61.25 -40.59 43.24
N ASP A 144 62.02 -39.59 42.84
CA ASP A 144 63.38 -39.81 42.30
C ASP A 144 64.36 -40.35 43.36
N LYS A 145 64.11 -40.04 44.63
CA LYS A 145 64.90 -40.56 45.75
C LYS A 145 64.64 -42.05 46.04
N PHE A 146 63.39 -42.50 45.90
CA PHE A 146 62.98 -43.86 46.30
C PHE A 146 62.69 -44.80 45.13
N ILE A 147 62.35 -44.27 43.96
CA ILE A 147 62.04 -44.98 42.73
C ILE A 147 63.10 -44.58 41.69
N LYS A 148 64.22 -45.30 41.68
CA LYS A 148 65.17 -45.24 40.58
C LYS A 148 64.55 -45.96 39.39
N THR A 149 64.19 -45.22 38.36
CA THR A 149 63.88 -45.80 37.05
C THR A 149 65.22 -46.18 36.43
N GLU A 150 65.47 -47.47 36.19
CA GLU A 150 66.63 -47.94 35.41
C GLU A 150 66.65 -47.36 33.99
#